data_AF-A0A9N8Q103-F1
#
_entry.id   AF-A0A9N8Q103-F1
#
_cell.length_a   1.000
_cell.length_b   1.000
_cell.length_c   1.000
_cell.angle_alpha   90.00
_cell.angle_beta   90.00
_cell.angle_gamma   90.00
#
_symmetry.space_group_name_H-M   'P 1'
#
loop_
_entity.id
_entity.type
_entity.pdbx_description
1 polymer ?
#
loop_
_entity_poly.entity_id
_entity_poly.type
_entity_poly.pdbx_seq_one_letter_code
_entity_poly.pdbx_strand_id
1 'polypeptide(L)'
;MINPWVALLCFFVAIFARLPVIPRGTRADKVRACLKSSRLWHYIISLHLTLNMRAQIGGSENTQEFSDLLLEIGNGMYPQEQGKIVLNEKLCNIVSSMRDLISSVYGNTTQIPTCENSWLCERAILTPRNDQAATINAEILSYVSGDYTE
;
A
#
# COMPACT_ATOMS: atom_id res chain seq x y z
N MET A 1 28.37 -31.63 19.58
CA MET A 1 26.94 -31.77 19.98
C MET A 1 26.31 -30.39 19.90
N ILE A 2 25.71 -30.06 18.77
CA ILE A 2 25.09 -28.75 18.51
C ILE A 2 23.63 -28.86 18.96
N ASN A 3 23.22 -27.97 19.86
CA ASN A 3 21.89 -27.96 20.45
C ASN A 3 20.83 -27.71 19.35
N PRO A 4 19.82 -28.58 19.17
CA PRO A 4 18.87 -28.48 18.05
C PRO A 4 17.85 -27.34 18.22
N TRP A 5 17.90 -26.60 19.34
CA TRP A 5 17.00 -25.47 19.63
C TRP A 5 17.49 -24.11 19.09
N VAL A 6 18.70 -24.05 18.52
CA VAL A 6 19.27 -22.79 17.97
C VAL A 6 18.78 -22.50 16.54
N ALA A 7 18.07 -23.43 15.90
CA ALA A 7 17.66 -23.32 14.50
C ALA A 7 16.23 -22.78 14.29
N LEU A 8 15.83 -21.74 15.04
CA LEU A 8 14.65 -20.94 14.67
C LEU A 8 15.02 -19.46 14.59
N LEU A 9 16.03 -19.16 13.77
CA LEU A 9 16.24 -17.80 13.28
C LEU A 9 15.10 -17.50 12.27
N CYS A 10 13.92 -17.20 12.78
CA CYS A 10 12.82 -16.71 11.97
C CYS A 10 13.17 -15.29 11.49
N PHE A 11 13.75 -15.19 10.29
CA PHE A 11 13.72 -13.94 9.53
C PHE A 11 12.27 -13.64 9.13
N PHE A 12 11.49 -13.09 10.05
CA PHE A 12 10.24 -12.45 9.69
C PHE A 12 10.58 -11.14 8.98
N VAL A 13 10.68 -11.17 7.64
CA VAL A 13 10.50 -9.96 6.83
C VAL A 13 9.01 -9.64 6.85
N ALA A 14 8.52 -9.25 8.03
CA ALA A 14 7.17 -8.79 8.22
C ALA A 14 7.21 -7.26 8.15
N ILE A 15 6.65 -6.71 7.08
CA ILE A 15 6.29 -5.29 7.07
C ILE A 15 5.27 -5.13 8.21
N PHE A 16 5.71 -4.57 9.34
CA PHE A 16 4.91 -4.37 10.56
C PHE A 16 3.64 -3.51 10.34
N ALA A 17 3.43 -3.00 9.14
CA ALA A 17 2.24 -2.26 8.74
C ALA A 17 1.03 -3.14 8.37
N ARG A 18 1.17 -4.47 8.23
CA ARG A 18 0.02 -5.35 7.90
C ARG A 18 -0.62 -5.90 9.17
N LEU A 19 -1.84 -5.43 9.48
CA LEU A 19 -2.64 -5.95 10.58
C LEU A 19 -3.14 -7.38 10.28
N PRO A 20 -3.13 -8.30 11.27
CA PRO A 20 -3.70 -9.62 11.11
C PRO A 20 -5.20 -9.52 10.83
N VAL A 21 -5.68 -10.26 9.83
CA VAL A 21 -7.10 -10.34 9.51
C VAL A 21 -7.76 -11.31 10.48
N ILE A 22 -8.58 -10.78 11.38
CA ILE A 22 -9.43 -11.56 12.27
C ILE A 22 -10.86 -11.40 11.77
N PRO A 23 -11.46 -12.44 11.16
CA PRO A 23 -12.85 -12.41 10.73
C PRO A 23 -13.75 -12.04 11.91
N ARG A 24 -14.59 -11.00 11.75
CA ARG A 24 -15.49 -10.48 12.80
C ARG A 24 -14.78 -10.00 14.08
N GLY A 25 -13.46 -9.83 14.06
CA GLY A 25 -12.68 -9.35 15.21
C GLY A 25 -12.79 -7.84 15.41
N THR A 26 -12.78 -7.41 16.66
CA THR A 26 -12.73 -5.99 17.04
C THR A 26 -11.35 -5.39 16.74
N ARG A 27 -11.24 -4.06 16.83
CA ARG A 27 -9.93 -3.38 16.77
C ARG A 27 -8.97 -3.91 17.85
N ALA A 28 -9.48 -4.17 19.05
CA ALA A 28 -8.67 -4.72 20.15
C ALA A 28 -8.16 -6.13 19.84
N ASP A 29 -8.98 -6.98 19.20
CA ASP A 29 -8.57 -8.33 18.79
C ASP A 29 -7.41 -8.27 17.80
N LYS A 30 -7.50 -7.39 16.80
CA LYS A 30 -6.45 -7.21 15.79
C LYS A 30 -5.14 -6.80 16.44
N VAL A 31 -5.19 -5.86 17.41
CA VAL A 31 -4.01 -5.43 18.17
C VAL A 31 -3.44 -6.57 19.01
N ARG A 32 -4.30 -7.38 19.66
CA ARG A 32 -3.86 -8.54 20.48
C ARG A 32 -3.25 -9.68 19.66
N ALA A 33 -3.61 -9.80 18.39
CA ALA A 33 -3.00 -10.76 17.48
C ALA A 33 -1.69 -10.27 16.86
N CYS A 34 -1.34 -8.99 17.02
CA CYS A 34 -0.06 -8.49 16.51
C CYS A 34 1.11 -9.12 17.27
N LEU A 35 2.23 -9.36 16.58
CA LEU A 35 3.43 -9.88 17.22
C LEU A 35 3.93 -8.97 18.37
N LYS A 36 3.68 -7.66 18.26
CA LYS A 36 4.00 -6.67 19.30
C LYS A 36 3.28 -6.87 20.63
N SER A 37 2.13 -7.55 20.66
CA SER A 37 1.44 -7.91 21.91
C SER A 37 1.86 -9.29 22.45
N SER A 38 2.72 -10.02 21.74
CA SER A 38 3.24 -11.31 22.21
C SER A 38 4.30 -11.10 23.30
N ARG A 39 4.34 -12.01 24.28
CA ARG A 39 5.41 -12.05 25.29
C ARG A 39 6.79 -12.21 24.65
N LEU A 40 6.84 -12.84 23.48
CA LEU A 40 8.06 -13.06 22.71
C LEU A 40 8.67 -11.75 22.17
N TRP A 41 7.92 -10.66 22.11
CA TRP A 41 8.40 -9.37 21.59
C TRP A 41 9.69 -8.88 22.28
N HIS A 42 9.84 -9.14 23.58
CA HIS A 42 11.03 -8.76 24.36
C HIS A 42 12.32 -9.48 23.93
N TYR A 43 12.20 -10.59 23.19
CA TYR A 43 13.33 -11.38 22.71
C TYR A 43 13.61 -11.15 21.22
N ILE A 44 12.83 -10.28 20.56
CA ILE A 44 12.99 -9.98 19.14
C ILE A 44 13.98 -8.82 18.98
N ILE A 45 15.00 -9.03 18.16
CA ILE A 45 15.91 -7.97 17.73
C ILE A 45 15.27 -7.25 16.54
N SER A 46 15.03 -5.94 16.69
CA SER A 46 14.56 -5.11 15.59
C SER A 46 15.73 -4.68 14.73
N LEU A 47 15.71 -5.08 13.46
CA LEU A 47 16.62 -4.56 12.45
C LEU A 47 15.85 -3.57 11.58
N HIS A 48 16.39 -2.36 11.46
CA HIS A 48 15.77 -1.31 10.67
C HIS A 48 16.37 -1.31 9.26
N LEU A 49 15.50 -1.37 8.25
CA LEU A 49 15.91 -1.14 6.88
C LEU A 49 16.12 0.37 6.70
N THR A 50 17.33 0.75 6.32
CA THR A 50 17.70 2.16 6.06
C THR A 50 17.45 2.55 4.60
N LEU A 51 17.18 1.57 3.73
CA LEU A 51 17.07 1.79 2.29
C LEU A 51 15.79 1.17 1.74
N ASN A 52 14.96 1.98 1.09
CA ASN A 52 13.80 1.52 0.35
C ASN A 52 14.20 1.14 -1.08
N MET A 53 14.76 -0.06 -1.24
CA MET A 53 15.20 -0.56 -2.56
C MET A 53 14.06 -0.60 -3.59
N ARG A 54 12.80 -0.80 -3.16
CA ARG A 54 11.64 -0.86 -4.07
C ARG A 54 11.36 0.51 -4.69
N ALA A 55 11.45 1.57 -3.90
CA ALA A 55 11.24 2.92 -4.40
C ALA A 55 12.39 3.31 -5.35
N GLN A 56 13.64 2.92 -5.06
CA GLN A 56 14.83 3.24 -5.88
C GLN A 56 14.87 2.64 -7.30
N ILE A 57 14.10 1.59 -7.59
CA ILE A 57 14.11 0.91 -8.90
C ILE A 57 13.40 1.74 -10.00
N GLY A 58 12.69 2.82 -9.64
CA GLY A 58 11.87 3.62 -10.57
C GLY A 58 12.58 4.70 -11.40
N GLY A 59 13.88 4.97 -11.18
CA GLY A 59 14.72 5.81 -12.06
C GLY A 59 14.33 7.29 -12.26
N SER A 60 13.31 7.81 -11.57
CA SER A 60 12.88 9.22 -11.68
C SER A 60 13.74 10.16 -10.83
N GLU A 61 13.85 11.44 -11.21
CA GLU A 61 14.67 12.45 -10.50
C GLU A 61 14.27 12.64 -9.03
N ASN A 62 13.03 12.33 -8.64
CA ASN A 62 12.50 12.49 -7.28
C ASN A 62 12.43 11.18 -6.48
N THR A 63 13.01 10.10 -7.00
CA THR A 63 12.89 8.77 -6.41
C THR A 63 13.50 8.70 -5.00
N GLN A 64 14.60 9.41 -4.76
CA GLN A 64 15.28 9.41 -3.47
C GLN A 64 14.46 10.15 -2.40
N GLU A 65 13.95 11.34 -2.71
CA GLU A 65 13.10 12.11 -1.80
C GLU A 65 11.84 11.34 -1.39
N PHE A 66 11.19 10.69 -2.36
CA PHE A 66 10.04 9.83 -2.09
C PHE A 66 10.40 8.60 -1.26
N SER A 67 11.57 8.01 -1.48
CA SER A 67 12.08 6.86 -0.71
C SER A 67 12.31 7.23 0.76
N ASP A 68 12.99 8.35 1.00
CA ASP A 68 13.32 8.83 2.35
C ASP A 68 12.06 9.19 3.12
N LEU A 69 11.11 9.83 2.44
CA LEU A 69 9.79 10.14 2.97
C LEU A 69 8.98 8.88 3.36
N LEU A 70 8.99 7.84 2.51
CA LEU A 70 8.38 6.55 2.86
C LEU A 70 9.06 5.88 4.06
N LEU A 71 10.39 6.03 4.20
CA LEU A 71 11.13 5.54 5.36
C LEU A 71 10.76 6.32 6.63
N GLU A 72 10.65 7.64 6.57
CA GLU A 72 10.21 8.47 7.70
C GLU A 72 8.79 8.10 8.16
N ILE A 73 7.87 7.88 7.22
CA ILE A 73 6.52 7.43 7.51
C ILE A 73 6.54 6.04 8.15
N GLY A 74 7.29 5.09 7.58
CA GLY A 74 7.41 3.72 8.08
C GLY A 74 8.04 3.63 9.47
N ASN A 75 8.98 4.52 9.78
CA ASN A 75 9.63 4.64 11.08
C ASN A 75 8.84 5.46 12.10
N GLY A 76 7.73 6.10 11.68
CA GLY A 76 6.93 6.96 12.55
C GLY A 76 7.60 8.28 12.92
N MET A 77 8.58 8.72 12.13
CA MET A 77 9.27 10.01 12.29
C MET A 77 8.57 11.15 11.55
N TYR A 78 7.71 10.82 10.59
CA TYR A 78 6.98 11.82 9.81
C TYR A 78 5.94 12.56 10.67
N PRO A 79 5.72 13.88 10.46
CA PRO A 79 4.76 14.66 11.23
C PRO A 79 3.37 14.05 11.26
N GLN A 80 2.81 13.95 12.47
CA GLN A 80 1.47 13.45 12.70
C GLN A 80 0.67 14.40 13.60
N GLU A 81 -0.56 14.68 13.19
CA GLU A 81 -1.54 15.38 14.01
C GLU A 81 -2.64 14.40 14.41
N GLN A 82 -2.86 14.22 15.72
CA GLN A 82 -3.87 13.30 16.26
C GLN A 82 -3.74 11.86 15.73
N GLY A 83 -2.52 11.40 15.48
CA GLY A 83 -2.24 10.07 14.94
C GLY A 83 -2.57 9.92 13.44
N LYS A 84 -2.73 11.03 12.72
CA LYS A 84 -2.89 11.06 11.27
C LYS A 84 -1.68 11.75 10.64
N ILE A 85 -1.21 11.20 9.53
CA ILE A 85 -0.18 11.82 8.72
C ILE A 85 -0.77 13.06 8.04
N VAL A 86 -0.05 14.18 8.11
CA VAL A 86 -0.41 15.40 7.37
C VAL A 86 0.10 15.26 5.95
N LEU A 87 -0.80 15.15 4.99
CA LEU A 87 -0.44 15.07 3.57
C LEU A 87 -0.07 16.46 3.06
N ASN A 88 1.08 16.58 2.39
CA ASN A 88 1.46 17.79 1.66
C ASN A 88 1.41 17.55 0.15
N GLU A 89 1.48 18.63 -0.64
CA GLU A 89 1.44 18.56 -2.11
C GLU A 89 2.63 17.78 -2.71
N LYS A 90 3.71 17.57 -1.94
CA LYS A 90 4.83 16.72 -2.35
C LYS A 90 4.53 15.22 -2.26
N LEU A 91 3.58 14.84 -1.40
CA LEU A 91 3.21 13.45 -1.13
C LEU A 91 2.10 12.94 -2.04
N CYS A 92 1.12 13.80 -2.33
CA CYS A 92 -0.06 13.41 -3.08
C CYS A 92 -0.69 14.57 -3.83
N ASN A 93 -1.30 14.24 -4.96
CA ASN A 93 -2.23 15.12 -5.65
C ASN A 93 -3.63 14.89 -5.08
N ILE A 94 -4.21 15.94 -4.49
CA ILE A 94 -5.59 15.89 -4.01
C ILE A 94 -6.51 16.10 -5.21
N VAL A 95 -7.35 15.11 -5.49
CA VAL A 95 -8.37 15.17 -6.54
C VAL A 95 -9.74 15.40 -5.91
N SER A 96 -10.57 16.20 -6.58
CA SER A 96 -11.89 16.59 -6.11
C SER A 96 -13.02 15.68 -6.59
N SER A 97 -12.77 14.85 -7.62
CA SER A 97 -13.78 13.92 -8.15
C SER A 97 -13.20 12.57 -8.53
N MET A 98 -14.08 11.56 -8.62
CA MET A 98 -13.73 10.22 -9.10
C MET A 98 -13.24 10.25 -10.56
N ARG A 99 -13.80 11.13 -11.38
CA ARG A 99 -13.39 11.30 -12.77
C ARG A 99 -11.96 11.84 -12.87
N ASP A 100 -11.62 12.81 -12.03
CA ASP A 100 -10.25 13.36 -11.98
C ASP A 100 -9.26 12.30 -11.49
N LEU A 101 -9.65 11.48 -10.51
CA LEU A 101 -8.87 10.33 -10.06
C LEU A 101 -8.59 9.35 -11.22
N ILE A 102 -9.64 8.90 -11.92
CA ILE A 102 -9.50 7.98 -13.06
C ILE A 102 -8.64 8.64 -14.15
N SER A 103 -8.88 9.92 -14.45
CA SER A 103 -8.12 10.63 -15.47
C SER A 103 -6.65 10.82 -15.09
N SER A 104 -6.33 11.01 -13.81
CA SER A 104 -4.94 11.09 -13.35
C SER A 104 -4.16 9.78 -13.54
N VAL A 105 -4.85 8.62 -13.55
CA VAL A 105 -4.21 7.30 -13.67
C VAL A 105 -4.23 6.79 -15.11
N TYR A 106 -5.37 6.93 -15.79
CA TYR A 106 -5.63 6.41 -17.13
C TYR A 106 -5.70 7.50 -18.22
N GLY A 107 -5.39 8.75 -17.91
CA GLY A 107 -5.39 9.84 -18.87
C GLY A 107 -6.79 10.16 -19.41
N ASN A 108 -6.93 10.23 -20.74
CA ASN A 108 -8.23 10.49 -21.34
C ASN A 108 -9.14 9.25 -21.25
N THR A 109 -10.20 9.36 -20.45
CA THR A 109 -11.20 8.30 -20.23
C THR A 109 -11.81 7.75 -21.53
N THR A 110 -11.90 8.56 -22.60
CA THR A 110 -12.47 8.11 -23.88
C THR A 110 -11.52 7.22 -24.69
N GLN A 111 -10.23 7.18 -24.35
CA GLN A 111 -9.21 6.40 -25.05
C GLN A 111 -8.91 5.06 -24.36
N ILE A 112 -9.39 4.85 -23.13
CA ILE A 112 -9.27 3.60 -22.37
C ILE A 112 -9.63 2.36 -23.22
N PRO A 113 -10.70 2.35 -24.04
CA PRO A 113 -11.08 1.17 -24.82
C PRO A 113 -10.09 0.83 -25.94
N THR A 114 -9.27 1.80 -26.36
CA THR A 114 -8.31 1.67 -27.45
C THR A 114 -6.88 1.45 -26.97
N CYS A 115 -6.65 1.47 -25.65
CA CYS A 115 -5.33 1.26 -25.07
C CYS A 115 -4.90 -0.20 -25.14
N GLU A 116 -3.60 -0.44 -25.29
CA GLU A 116 -3.04 -1.78 -25.22
C GLU A 116 -3.21 -2.39 -23.82
N ASN A 117 -3.43 -3.71 -23.76
CA ASN A 117 -3.58 -4.43 -22.49
C ASN A 117 -2.34 -4.30 -21.58
N SER A 118 -1.13 -4.26 -22.17
CA SER A 118 0.13 -4.03 -21.45
C SER A 118 0.09 -2.71 -20.67
N TRP A 119 -0.34 -1.63 -21.34
CA TRP A 119 -0.46 -0.30 -20.77
C TRP A 119 -1.49 -0.21 -19.64
N LEU A 120 -2.62 -0.92 -19.80
CA LEU A 120 -3.66 -1.02 -18.76
C LEU A 120 -3.18 -1.78 -17.52
N CYS A 121 -2.47 -2.90 -17.72
CA CYS A 121 -1.96 -3.75 -16.63
C CYS A 121 -0.88 -3.10 -15.76
N GLU A 122 -0.21 -2.05 -16.25
CA GLU A 122 0.78 -1.29 -15.48
C GLU A 122 0.17 -0.30 -14.49
N ARG A 123 -1.16 -0.13 -14.51
CA ARG A 123 -1.89 0.87 -13.72
C ARG A 123 -2.87 0.19 -12.77
N ALA A 124 -3.04 0.80 -11.60
CA ALA A 124 -3.99 0.32 -10.60
C ALA A 124 -4.49 1.47 -9.73
N ILE A 125 -5.77 1.42 -9.37
CA ILE A 125 -6.36 2.26 -8.32
C ILE A 125 -6.59 1.38 -7.10
N LEU A 126 -5.99 1.75 -5.98
CA LEU A 126 -6.15 1.03 -4.71
C LEU A 126 -7.11 1.80 -3.80
N THR A 127 -8.11 1.12 -3.26
CA THR A 127 -9.04 1.70 -2.30
C THR A 127 -8.92 1.01 -0.95
N PRO A 128 -9.24 1.71 0.17
CA PRO A 128 -9.27 1.08 1.49
C PRO A 128 -10.39 0.03 1.65
N ARG A 129 -11.43 0.09 0.80
CA ARG A 129 -12.62 -0.77 0.88
C ARG A 129 -13.03 -1.32 -0.48
N ASN A 130 -13.56 -2.54 -0.46
CA ASN A 130 -14.01 -3.24 -1.66
C ASN A 130 -15.25 -2.63 -2.31
N ASP A 131 -16.16 -2.02 -1.54
CA ASP A 131 -17.32 -1.31 -2.09
C ASP A 131 -16.88 -0.13 -2.95
N GLN A 132 -15.91 0.66 -2.48
CA GLN A 132 -15.31 1.74 -3.25
C GLN A 132 -14.58 1.23 -4.50
N ALA A 133 -13.86 0.11 -4.39
CA ALA A 133 -13.21 -0.53 -5.54
C ALA A 133 -14.24 -0.94 -6.60
N ALA A 134 -15.37 -1.53 -6.17
CA ALA A 134 -16.44 -1.95 -7.06
C ALA A 134 -17.06 -0.76 -7.82
N THR A 135 -17.31 0.35 -7.12
CA THR A 135 -17.84 1.58 -7.74
C THR A 135 -16.87 2.13 -8.79
N ILE A 136 -15.58 2.23 -8.47
CA ILE A 136 -14.56 2.73 -9.42
C ILE A 136 -14.43 1.78 -10.61
N ASN A 137 -14.43 0.47 -10.38
CA ASN A 137 -14.35 -0.51 -11.45
C ASN A 137 -15.56 -0.42 -12.39
N ALA A 138 -16.77 -0.26 -11.84
CA ALA A 138 -17.98 -0.08 -12.66
C ALA A 138 -17.91 1.20 -13.50
N GLU A 139 -17.41 2.30 -12.94
CA GLU A 139 -17.18 3.54 -13.67
C GLU A 139 -16.18 3.35 -14.82
N ILE A 140 -15.04 2.70 -14.57
CA ILE A 140 -14.04 2.44 -15.61
C ILE A 140 -14.60 1.55 -16.72
N LEU A 141 -15.33 0.50 -16.35
CA LEU A 141 -15.99 -0.42 -17.29
C LEU A 141 -17.03 0.29 -18.15
N SER A 142 -17.68 1.35 -17.65
CA SER A 142 -18.64 2.13 -18.46
C SER A 142 -18.00 2.82 -19.67
N TYR A 143 -16.70 3.13 -19.61
CA TYR A 143 -15.96 3.71 -20.73
C TYR A 143 -15.56 2.66 -21.78
N VAL A 144 -15.29 1.43 -21.33
CA VAL A 144 -14.95 0.29 -22.19
C VAL A 144 -16.25 -0.23 -22.80
N SER A 145 -16.62 0.33 -23.94
CA SER A 145 -17.81 -0.05 -24.70
C SER A 145 -17.91 -1.58 -24.81
N GLY A 146 -18.96 -2.16 -24.22
CA GLY A 146 -19.18 -3.60 -24.24
C GLY A 146 -20.60 -3.90 -24.66
N ASP A 147 -20.78 -4.31 -25.93
CA ASP A 147 -21.84 -5.24 -26.25
C ASP A 147 -21.49 -6.54 -25.52
N TYR A 148 -22.34 -6.94 -24.59
CA TYR A 148 -22.27 -8.25 -23.95
C TYR A 148 -22.58 -9.30 -25.01
N THR A 149 -21.56 -9.94 -25.59
CA THR A 149 -21.75 -11.22 -26.27
C THR A 149 -21.47 -12.33 -25.29
N GLU A 150 -22.53 -13.03 -24.88
CA GLU A 150 -22.49 -14.31 -24.16
C GLU A 150 -21.65 -15.37 -24.87
#